data_AF-A0A4P6WDP1-F1
#
_entry.id   AF-A0A4P6WDP1-F1
#
_cell.length_a   1.000
_cell.length_b   1.000
_cell.length_c   1.000
_cell.angle_alpha   90.00
_cell.angle_beta   90.00
_cell.angle_gamma   90.00
#
_symmetry.space_group_name_H-M   'P 1'
#
loop_
_entity.id
_entity.type
_entity.pdbx_description
1 polymer ?
#
loop_
_entity_poly.entity_id
_entity_poly.type
_entity_poly.pdbx_seq_one_letter_code
_entity_poly.pdbx_strand_id
1 'polypeptide(L)'
;MHTRNVNVKTAAQESSERCESEITAEQIVDLFCWVMAATEGELQPLIFEPPVGSYELSLINENCIDYLSVWILDGYPVAAAAPVDNFFRTITPVSIN
;
A
#
# COMPACT_ATOMS: atom_id res chain seq x y z
N MET A 1 25.87 33.37 47.32
CA MET A 1 24.84 32.43 46.82
C MET A 1 23.98 33.26 45.86
N HIS A 2 23.81 32.97 44.57
CA HIS A 2 23.51 31.67 43.97
C HIS A 2 23.95 31.72 42.49
N THR A 3 24.94 30.90 42.11
CA THR A 3 25.32 30.65 40.72
C THR A 3 24.26 29.78 40.06
N ARG A 4 23.61 30.26 38.99
CA ARG A 4 22.70 29.44 38.19
C ARG A 4 23.40 29.02 36.91
N ASN A 5 23.66 27.71 36.86
CA ASN A 5 24.44 27.03 35.84
C ASN A 5 23.73 27.06 34.48
N VAL A 6 24.47 27.43 33.44
CA VAL A 6 24.13 27.20 32.02
C VAL A 6 24.26 25.70 31.74
N ASN A 7 23.15 25.04 31.39
CA ASN A 7 23.20 23.68 30.87
C ASN A 7 23.16 23.70 29.34
N VAL A 8 24.34 23.73 28.72
CA VAL A 8 24.56 23.32 27.34
C VAL A 8 25.09 21.89 27.35
N LYS A 9 24.33 20.96 26.76
CA LYS A 9 24.59 19.52 26.45
C LYS A 9 23.18 18.96 26.16
N THR A 10 22.78 18.56 24.96
CA THR A 10 23.36 17.54 24.05
C THR A 10 22.62 17.72 22.70
N ALA A 11 23.31 18.10 21.63
CA ALA A 11 23.69 17.23 20.49
C ALA A 11 22.54 16.38 19.90
N ALA A 12 22.34 16.58 18.59
CA ALA A 12 21.44 15.91 17.68
C ALA A 12 21.20 14.43 18.03
N GLN A 13 19.93 14.06 18.20
CA GLN A 13 19.49 12.69 18.00
C GLN A 13 18.86 12.62 16.61
N GLU A 14 19.68 12.08 15.72
CA GLU A 14 19.40 11.37 14.48
C GLU A 14 17.93 11.27 14.09
N SER A 15 17.64 11.89 12.94
CA SER A 15 16.82 11.36 11.87
C SER A 15 16.00 10.12 12.22
N SER A 16 14.81 10.32 12.78
CA SER A 16 13.71 9.45 12.37
C SER A 16 13.10 10.15 11.18
N GLU A 17 13.53 9.73 10.00
CA GLU A 17 12.79 9.85 8.76
C GLU A 17 11.42 9.20 8.99
N ARG A 18 10.54 9.90 9.69
CA ARG A 18 9.13 9.56 9.69
C ARG A 18 8.61 10.10 8.38
N CYS A 19 8.85 9.34 7.32
CA CYS A 19 8.03 9.41 6.13
C CYS A 19 6.62 9.00 6.58
N GLU A 20 5.88 9.95 7.16
CA GLU A 20 4.47 9.84 7.52
C GLU A 20 3.65 9.82 6.22
N SER A 21 3.77 8.72 5.49
CA SER A 21 2.84 8.34 4.43
C SER A 21 2.23 7.00 4.83
N GLU A 22 1.65 6.95 6.05
CA GLU A 22 0.80 5.83 6.45
C GLU A 22 -0.47 5.91 5.60
N ILE A 23 -0.51 5.15 4.51
CA ILE A 23 -1.70 5.04 3.68
C ILE A 23 -2.86 4.54 4.54
N THR A 24 -3.98 5.26 4.54
CA THR A 24 -5.14 4.91 5.38
C THR A 24 -5.91 3.73 4.77
N ALA A 25 -6.71 3.06 5.59
CA ALA A 25 -7.60 2.00 5.12
C ALA A 25 -8.53 2.48 4.00
N GLU A 26 -9.07 3.71 4.09
CA GLU A 26 -9.92 4.28 3.05
C GLU A 26 -9.15 4.47 1.74
N GLN A 27 -7.90 4.89 1.79
CA GLN A 27 -7.05 5.03 0.61
C GLN A 27 -6.76 3.68 -0.06
N ILE A 28 -6.57 2.61 0.71
CA ILE A 28 -6.42 1.25 0.16
C ILE A 28 -7.71 0.82 -0.55
N VAL A 29 -8.88 1.10 0.05
CA VAL A 29 -10.18 0.81 -0.57
C VAL A 29 -10.38 1.62 -1.86
N ASP A 30 -10.00 2.90 -1.87
CA ASP A 30 -10.07 3.74 -3.06
C ASP A 30 -9.18 3.20 -4.19
N LEU A 31 -7.95 2.77 -3.87
CA LEU A 31 -7.04 2.14 -4.83
C LEU A 31 -7.60 0.80 -5.35
N PHE A 32 -8.19 -0.01 -4.47
CA PHE A 32 -8.86 -1.25 -4.85
C PHE A 32 -9.99 -0.97 -5.84
N CYS A 33 -10.89 -0.04 -5.52
CA CYS A 33 -11.99 0.39 -6.39
C CYS A 33 -11.47 0.93 -7.73
N TRP A 34 -10.36 1.66 -7.72
CA TRP A 34 -9.74 2.16 -8.94
C TRP A 34 -9.25 1.02 -9.84
N VAL A 35 -8.56 0.00 -9.29
CA VAL A 35 -8.12 -1.18 -10.07
C VAL A 35 -9.33 -1.94 -10.61
N MET A 36 -10.41 -2.06 -9.83
CA MET A 36 -11.65 -2.69 -10.28
C MET A 36 -12.27 -1.97 -11.47
N ALA A 37 -12.32 -0.64 -11.43
CA ALA A 37 -12.81 0.17 -12.55
C ALA A 37 -11.88 0.08 -13.77
N ALA A 38 -10.56 0.10 -13.55
CA ALA A 38 -9.56 0.00 -14.62
C ALA A 38 -9.56 -1.37 -15.32
N THR A 39 -10.07 -2.41 -14.65
CA THR A 39 -10.15 -3.78 -15.16
C THR A 39 -11.60 -4.21 -15.41
N GLU A 40 -12.53 -3.25 -15.52
CA GLU A 40 -13.92 -3.54 -15.84
C GLU A 40 -14.02 -4.21 -17.23
N GLY A 41 -14.67 -5.37 -17.28
CA GLY A 41 -14.79 -6.18 -18.51
C GLY A 41 -13.61 -7.13 -18.76
N GLU A 42 -12.52 -7.02 -18.02
CA GLU A 42 -11.40 -7.97 -18.08
C GLU A 42 -11.72 -9.26 -17.32
N LEU A 43 -11.23 -10.38 -17.86
CA LEU A 43 -11.35 -11.68 -17.19
C LEU A 43 -10.37 -11.77 -16.02
N GLN A 44 -10.81 -12.41 -14.95
CA GLN A 44 -9.95 -12.76 -13.84
C GLN A 44 -8.81 -13.68 -14.31
N PRO A 45 -7.54 -13.46 -13.89
CA PRO A 45 -6.46 -14.38 -14.19
C PRO A 45 -6.71 -15.76 -13.58
N LEU A 46 -6.43 -16.83 -14.34
CA LEU A 46 -6.54 -18.23 -13.87
C LEU A 46 -5.49 -18.53 -12.78
N ILE A 47 -4.31 -17.92 -12.91
CA ILE A 47 -3.21 -17.98 -11.95
C ILE A 47 -2.79 -16.54 -11.70
N PHE A 48 -2.91 -16.10 -10.45
CA PHE A 48 -2.47 -14.77 -10.05
C PHE A 48 -1.01 -14.84 -9.59
N GLU A 49 -0.15 -14.08 -10.25
CA GLU A 49 1.21 -13.82 -9.81
C GLU A 49 1.37 -12.32 -9.56
N PRO A 50 1.82 -11.90 -8.36
CA PRO A 50 2.02 -10.48 -8.08
C PRO A 50 3.09 -9.91 -9.02
N PRO A 51 2.87 -8.72 -9.62
CA PRO A 51 3.82 -8.12 -10.54
C PRO A 51 5.22 -7.97 -9.92
N VAL A 52 6.26 -8.35 -10.66
CA VAL A 52 7.65 -8.30 -10.19
C VAL A 52 8.02 -6.86 -9.81
N GLY A 53 8.60 -6.69 -8.62
CA GLY A 53 9.02 -5.39 -8.11
C GLY A 53 7.89 -4.55 -7.47
N SER A 54 6.66 -5.06 -7.47
CA SER A 54 5.57 -4.43 -6.73
C SER A 54 5.66 -4.72 -5.23
N TYR A 55 5.11 -3.83 -4.42
CA TYR A 55 4.88 -4.06 -2.99
C TYR A 55 3.37 -4.17 -2.72
N GLU A 56 3.01 -4.98 -1.72
CA GLU A 56 1.63 -5.24 -1.34
C GLU A 56 1.19 -4.25 -0.24
N LEU A 57 0.02 -3.65 -0.45
CA LEU A 57 -0.75 -2.95 0.56
C LEU A 57 -1.92 -3.84 0.97
N SER A 58 -1.87 -4.33 2.19
CA SER A 58 -2.87 -5.24 2.75
C SER A 58 -3.76 -4.50 3.75
N LEU A 59 -5.07 -4.61 3.57
CA LEU A 59 -6.07 -4.17 4.53
C LEU A 59 -6.75 -5.41 5.14
N ILE A 60 -6.52 -5.61 6.44
CA ILE A 60 -7.19 -6.62 7.25
C ILE A 60 -8.22 -5.89 8.10
N ASN A 61 -9.49 -6.24 7.96
CA ASN A 61 -10.50 -5.77 8.88
C ASN A 61 -10.49 -6.66 10.13
N GLU A 62 -10.23 -6.15 11.33
CA GLU A 62 -10.22 -6.98 12.55
C GLU A 62 -11.63 -7.49 12.93
N ASN A 63 -12.68 -6.90 12.37
CA ASN A 63 -14.08 -7.24 12.64
C ASN A 63 -14.72 -8.11 11.54
N CYS A 64 -14.06 -8.32 10.40
CA CYS A 64 -14.55 -9.15 9.30
C CYS A 64 -13.42 -10.05 8.78
N ILE A 65 -13.73 -11.19 8.17
CA ILE A 65 -12.69 -12.03 7.56
C ILE A 65 -12.17 -11.40 6.26
N ASP A 66 -12.71 -10.26 5.83
CA ASP A 66 -12.34 -9.59 4.59
C ASP A 66 -10.89 -9.09 4.61
N TYR A 67 -10.15 -9.57 3.63
CA TYR A 67 -8.77 -9.24 3.36
C TYR A 67 -8.67 -8.67 1.95
N LEU A 68 -8.26 -7.41 1.85
CA LEU A 68 -8.00 -6.75 0.56
C LEU A 68 -6.51 -6.52 0.39
N SER A 69 -6.01 -6.83 -0.80
CA SER A 69 -4.62 -6.58 -1.18
C SER A 69 -4.58 -5.73 -2.44
N VAL A 70 -3.71 -4.74 -2.46
CA VAL A 70 -3.42 -3.94 -3.65
C VAL A 70 -1.91 -3.93 -3.87
N TRP A 71 -1.46 -4.23 -5.08
CA TRP A 71 -0.04 -4.18 -5.45
C TRP A 71 0.28 -2.87 -6.14
N ILE A 72 1.33 -2.22 -5.66
CA ILE A 72 1.81 -0.95 -6.18
C ILE A 72 3.18 -1.15 -6.82
N LEU A 73 3.35 -0.67 -8.04
CA LEU A 73 4.61 -0.64 -8.77
C LEU A 73 4.90 0.80 -9.19
N ASP A 74 6.08 1.33 -8.83
CA ASP A 74 6.49 2.72 -9.13
C ASP A 74 5.45 3.80 -8.73
N GLY A 75 4.70 3.55 -7.66
CA GLY A 75 3.65 4.45 -7.15
C GLY A 75 2.28 4.30 -7.83
N TYR A 76 2.13 3.36 -8.76
CA TYR A 76 0.87 3.07 -9.45
C TYR A 76 0.28 1.72 -9.00
N PRO A 77 -1.02 1.65 -8.72
CA PRO A 77 -1.68 0.38 -8.48
C PRO A 77 -1.72 -0.45 -9.77
N VAL A 78 -1.22 -1.67 -9.70
CA VAL A 78 -1.08 -2.59 -10.85
C VAL A 78 -1.89 -3.87 -10.69
N ALA A 79 -2.27 -4.22 -9.46
CA ALA A 79 -3.15 -5.34 -9.20
C ALA A 79 -3.93 -5.12 -7.90
N ALA A 80 -5.04 -5.82 -7.78
CA ALA A 80 -5.87 -5.85 -6.59
C ALA A 80 -6.48 -7.25 -6.39
N ALA A 81 -6.69 -7.65 -5.15
CA ALA A 81 -7.26 -8.94 -4.81
C ALA A 81 -8.12 -8.87 -3.54
N ALA A 82 -9.11 -9.75 -3.51
CA ALA A 82 -9.79 -10.20 -2.30
C ALA A 82 -9.56 -11.71 -2.18
N PRO A 83 -8.45 -12.15 -1.55
CA PRO A 83 -8.07 -13.57 -1.51
C PRO A 83 -9.10 -14.50 -0.86
N VAL A 84 -9.90 -13.98 0.08
CA VAL A 84 -10.97 -14.73 0.76
C VAL A 84 -12.08 -15.12 -0.23
N ASP A 85 -12.38 -14.22 -1.18
CA ASP A 85 -13.33 -14.46 -2.27
C ASP A 85 -12.69 -15.17 -3.47
N ASN A 86 -11.41 -15.54 -3.37
CA ASN A 86 -10.59 -16.02 -4.48
C ASN A 86 -10.69 -15.08 -5.69
N PHE A 87 -10.72 -13.77 -5.44
CA PHE A 87 -10.94 -12.75 -6.45
C PHE A 87 -9.65 -11.97 -6.71
N PHE A 88 -9.23 -11.91 -7.98
CA PHE A 88 -8.01 -11.24 -8.41
C PHE A 88 -8.26 -10.36 -9.64
N ARG A 89 -7.57 -9.22 -9.69
CA ARG A 89 -7.52 -8.32 -10.84
C ARG A 89 -6.09 -7.84 -11.03
N THR A 90 -5.64 -7.89 -12.27
CA THR A 90 -4.34 -7.35 -12.66
C THR A 90 -4.61 -6.40 -13.81
N ILE A 91 -4.08 -5.19 -13.70
CA ILE A 91 -4.01 -4.29 -14.84
C ILE A 91 -2.92 -4.87 -15.72
N THR A 92 -3.35 -5.59 -16.77
CA THR A 92 -2.43 -6.00 -17.81
C THR A 92 -1.80 -4.72 -18.36
N PRO A 93 -0.46 -4.57 -18.34
CA PRO A 93 0.13 -3.52 -19.13
C PRO A 93 -0.33 -3.79 -20.55
N VAL A 94 -1.01 -2.82 -21.17
CA VAL A 94 -1.19 -2.82 -22.62
C VAL A 94 0.19 -3.04 -23.17
N SER A 95 0.43 -4.21 -23.75
CA SER A 95 1.63 -4.45 -24.53
C SER A 95 1.52 -3.47 -25.69
N ILE A 96 2.14 -2.31 -25.55
CA ILE A 96 2.44 -1.43 -26.66
C ILE A 96 3.47 -2.18 -27.50
N ASN A 97 2.98 -3.07 -28.36
CA ASN A 97 3.75 -3.74 -29.40
C ASN A 97 3.07 -3.50 -30.74
#